data_AF-A0AA51S5S2-F1
#
_entry.id   AF-A0AA51S5S2-F1
#
_cell.length_a   1.000
_cell.length_b   1.000
_cell.length_c   1.000
_cell.angle_alpha   90.00
_cell.angle_beta   90.00
_cell.angle_gamma   90.00
#
_symmetry.space_group_name_H-M   'P 1'
#
loop_
_entity.id
_entity.type
_entity.pdbx_description
1 polymer ?
#
loop_
_entity_poly.entity_id
_entity_poly.type
_entity_poly.pdbx_seq_one_letter_code
_entity_poly.pdbx_strand_id
1 'polypeptide(L)'
;MSKQIATLGQLLDNAGTQWRAFDIGRHITKLDKKQFLAIEQAQVPYPYPLAGHAWLAIQFWDSKASKEPYVWFLKFPVDEQSKLVSASRDHFADMVIEALGTQLTGEQADGKLDNNPYVFTPNANKLAAFNAQLKVLLKQPASQYYEHTQLYFSGKLGFENWQSVALQGIADFALRLDNETNLANLQKAWPHLPVEVLQPLSAMLEHVEIPPSLSQLLVGFGQAAIKNNDPFAVTVALRSLSKAQAQGLTAQLVDSVLTSSINQDADVLLTIAGRCFKQLEDPERLHVFMDNCAHHQQITELFVSVFADLVAIPTIRPHLLGLLRKENRSETLARAIGRLFS
;
A
#
# COMPACT_ATOMS: atom_id res chain seq x y z
N MET A 1 31.57 -23.60 14.78
CA MET A 1 31.14 -23.14 13.45
C MET A 1 29.71 -22.63 13.58
N SER A 2 29.53 -21.31 13.55
CA SER A 2 28.21 -20.68 13.61
C SER A 2 27.37 -21.16 12.42
N LYS A 3 26.26 -21.85 12.67
CA LYS A 3 25.27 -22.16 11.62
C LYS A 3 24.88 -20.82 10.98
N GLN A 4 25.25 -20.64 9.73
CA GLN A 4 24.82 -19.50 8.94
C GLN A 4 23.30 -19.65 8.77
N ILE A 5 22.53 -18.86 9.52
CA ILE A 5 21.06 -18.93 9.49
C ILE A 5 20.63 -18.58 8.06
N ALA A 6 19.80 -19.43 7.47
CA ALA A 6 19.29 -19.22 6.13
C ALA A 6 18.31 -18.03 6.15
N THR A 7 18.51 -17.07 5.26
CA THR A 7 17.48 -16.05 4.94
C THR A 7 16.17 -16.73 4.51
N LEU A 8 15.04 -16.03 4.56
CA LEU A 8 13.74 -16.61 4.19
C LEU A 8 13.73 -17.11 2.75
N GLY A 9 14.33 -16.36 1.83
CA GLY A 9 14.49 -16.81 0.45
C GLY A 9 15.30 -18.10 0.33
N GLN A 10 16.39 -18.23 1.10
CA GLN A 10 17.20 -19.46 1.14
C GLN A 10 16.45 -20.63 1.79
N LEU A 11 15.70 -20.37 2.86
CA LEU A 11 14.86 -21.36 3.54
C LEU A 11 13.82 -21.95 2.57
N LEU A 12 13.15 -21.09 1.80
CA LEU A 12 12.15 -21.49 0.81
C LEU A 12 12.78 -22.22 -0.39
N ASP A 13 13.94 -21.76 -0.86
CA ASP A 13 14.71 -22.42 -1.93
C ASP A 13 15.18 -23.82 -1.47
N ASN A 14 15.68 -23.96 -0.24
CA ASN A 14 16.14 -25.23 0.33
C ASN A 14 14.99 -26.23 0.54
N ALA A 15 13.78 -25.75 0.82
CA ALA A 15 12.57 -26.57 0.90
C ALA A 15 12.04 -26.99 -0.49
N GLY A 16 12.69 -26.57 -1.58
CA GLY A 16 12.26 -26.93 -2.94
C GLY A 16 10.99 -26.20 -3.40
N THR A 17 10.62 -25.11 -2.75
CA THR A 17 9.41 -24.33 -3.09
C THR A 17 9.69 -23.28 -4.15
N GLN A 18 8.68 -22.94 -4.93
CA GLN A 18 8.68 -21.70 -5.70
C GLN A 18 8.06 -20.60 -4.86
N TRP A 19 8.60 -19.38 -4.94
CA TRP A 19 8.11 -18.27 -4.12
C TRP A 19 8.22 -16.91 -4.80
N ARG A 20 7.43 -15.96 -4.29
CA ARG A 20 7.38 -14.55 -4.70
C ARG A 20 7.21 -13.68 -3.46
N ALA A 21 7.94 -12.58 -3.40
CA ALA A 21 7.83 -11.59 -2.33
C ALA A 21 7.16 -10.30 -2.85
N PHE A 22 6.36 -9.67 -2.00
CA PHE A 22 5.66 -8.43 -2.27
C PHE A 22 5.79 -7.49 -1.07
N ASP A 23 5.95 -6.19 -1.32
CA ASP A 23 5.50 -5.19 -0.35
C ASP A 23 3.98 -5.21 -0.30
N ILE A 24 3.43 -5.09 0.91
CA ILE A 24 1.99 -4.97 1.15
C ILE A 24 1.64 -3.78 2.06
N GLY A 25 2.64 -2.98 2.45
CA GLY A 25 2.46 -1.84 3.35
C GLY A 25 1.76 -0.67 2.65
N ARG A 26 2.46 -0.04 1.71
CA ARG A 26 1.94 1.14 1.01
C ARG A 26 1.09 0.73 -0.18
N HIS A 27 1.70 -0.03 -1.09
CA HIS A 27 1.10 -0.53 -2.31
C HIS A 27 1.46 -2.00 -2.49
N ILE A 28 0.53 -2.84 -2.93
CA ILE A 28 0.89 -4.22 -3.27
C ILE A 28 1.82 -4.20 -4.47
N THR A 29 3.10 -4.46 -4.21
CA THR A 29 4.20 -4.27 -5.16
C THR A 29 5.11 -5.46 -5.13
N LYS A 30 5.25 -6.16 -6.27
CA LYS A 30 6.17 -7.29 -6.36
C LYS A 30 7.61 -6.81 -6.18
N LEU A 31 8.34 -7.48 -5.31
CA LEU A 31 9.78 -7.30 -5.16
C LEU A 31 10.49 -8.26 -6.09
N ASP A 32 11.47 -7.77 -6.84
CA ASP A 32 12.33 -8.66 -7.63
C ASP A 32 13.10 -9.62 -6.72
N LYS A 33 13.32 -10.87 -7.15
CA LYS A 33 13.97 -11.89 -6.30
C LYS A 33 15.37 -11.43 -5.86
N LYS A 34 16.14 -10.79 -6.74
CA LYS A 34 17.48 -10.26 -6.40
C LYS A 34 17.36 -9.11 -5.40
N GLN A 35 16.39 -8.21 -5.58
CA GLN A 35 16.15 -7.12 -4.64
C GLN A 35 15.76 -7.64 -3.26
N PHE A 36 14.83 -8.60 -3.18
CA PHE A 36 14.40 -9.18 -1.92
C PHE A 36 15.56 -9.85 -1.17
N LEU A 37 16.38 -10.66 -1.86
CA LEU A 37 17.56 -11.29 -1.25
C LEU A 37 18.57 -10.25 -0.73
N ALA A 38 18.77 -9.14 -1.45
CA ALA A 38 19.65 -8.05 -1.00
C ALA A 38 19.06 -7.29 0.21
N ILE A 39 17.73 -7.12 0.27
CA ILE A 39 17.02 -6.56 1.43
C ILE A 39 17.22 -7.46 2.64
N GLU A 40 17.03 -8.77 2.49
CA GLU A 40 17.24 -9.72 3.57
C GLU A 40 18.68 -9.63 4.08
N GLN A 41 19.68 -9.55 3.22
CA GLN A 41 21.07 -9.42 3.65
C GLN A 41 21.44 -8.01 4.17
N ALA A 42 20.47 -7.10 4.36
CA ALA A 42 20.67 -5.71 4.77
C ALA A 42 21.69 -4.94 3.88
N GLN A 43 21.84 -5.37 2.63
CA GLN A 43 22.74 -4.73 1.65
C GLN A 43 22.11 -3.46 1.09
N VAL A 44 20.80 -3.49 0.87
CA VAL A 44 20.00 -2.34 0.41
C VAL A 44 18.88 -2.05 1.41
N PRO A 45 18.42 -0.79 1.51
CA PRO A 45 17.26 -0.47 2.33
C PRO A 45 15.98 -1.10 1.76
N TYR A 46 15.02 -1.36 2.63
CA TYR A 46 13.66 -1.67 2.24
C TYR A 46 13.04 -0.45 1.54
N PRO A 47 12.44 -0.60 0.35
CA PRO A 47 12.04 0.55 -0.47
C PRO A 47 10.80 1.29 0.06
N TYR A 48 9.91 0.60 0.77
CA TYR A 48 8.58 1.15 1.12
C TYR A 48 8.21 0.96 2.60
N PRO A 49 9.09 1.34 3.55
CA PRO A 49 8.78 1.17 4.97
C PRO A 49 7.52 1.94 5.34
N LEU A 50 6.75 1.37 6.27
CA LEU A 50 5.54 1.99 6.80
C LEU A 50 5.53 1.79 8.31
N ALA A 51 5.44 2.90 9.05
CA ALA A 51 5.47 2.92 10.51
C ALA A 51 6.66 2.13 11.09
N GLY A 52 7.87 2.34 10.55
CA GLY A 52 9.11 1.70 11.03
C GLY A 52 9.26 0.21 10.71
N HIS A 53 8.46 -0.33 9.79
CA HIS A 53 8.50 -1.75 9.44
C HIS A 53 8.49 -2.00 7.93
N ALA A 54 9.08 -3.11 7.52
CA ALA A 54 8.86 -3.76 6.24
C ALA A 54 7.62 -4.65 6.34
N TRP A 55 6.62 -4.40 5.49
CA TRP A 55 5.37 -5.15 5.43
C TRP A 55 5.41 -6.05 4.20
N LEU A 56 5.55 -7.35 4.42
CA LEU A 56 5.81 -8.33 3.37
C LEU A 56 4.66 -9.31 3.23
N ALA A 57 4.36 -9.68 1.99
CA ALA A 57 3.64 -10.90 1.68
C ALA A 57 4.57 -11.83 0.89
N ILE A 58 4.80 -13.04 1.39
CA ILE A 58 5.61 -14.06 0.71
C ILE A 58 4.68 -15.18 0.30
N GLN A 59 4.39 -15.26 -1.00
CA GLN A 59 3.65 -16.35 -1.60
C GLN A 59 4.62 -17.49 -1.92
N PHE A 60 4.31 -18.72 -1.56
CA PHE A 60 5.11 -19.89 -1.91
C PHE A 60 4.26 -21.14 -2.14
N TRP A 61 4.76 -22.05 -2.98
CA TRP A 61 4.06 -23.28 -3.33
C TRP A 61 5.03 -24.37 -3.75
N ASP A 62 4.60 -25.62 -3.58
CA ASP A 62 5.22 -26.76 -4.23
C ASP A 62 4.34 -27.19 -5.41
N SER A 63 4.88 -27.05 -6.62
CA SER A 63 4.24 -27.45 -7.88
C SER A 63 3.81 -28.93 -7.94
N LYS A 64 4.39 -29.79 -7.10
CA LYS A 64 4.08 -31.23 -7.04
C LYS A 64 3.06 -31.56 -5.95
N ALA A 65 3.00 -30.79 -4.87
CA ALA A 65 2.22 -31.13 -3.67
C ALA A 65 0.92 -30.32 -3.51
N SER A 66 0.84 -29.08 -4.02
CA SER A 66 -0.36 -28.26 -3.87
C SER A 66 -0.71 -27.47 -5.13
N LYS A 67 -2.00 -27.38 -5.43
CA LYS A 67 -2.54 -26.45 -6.45
C LYS A 67 -2.71 -25.03 -5.91
N GLU A 68 -2.88 -24.88 -4.60
CA GLU A 68 -3.09 -23.58 -3.96
C GLU A 68 -1.81 -23.10 -3.26
N PRO A 69 -1.36 -21.86 -3.53
CA PRO A 69 -0.17 -21.32 -2.91
C PRO A 69 -0.45 -20.84 -1.47
N TYR A 70 0.52 -21.08 -0.60
CA TYR A 70 0.54 -20.53 0.76
C TYR A 70 1.04 -19.09 0.73
N VAL A 71 0.65 -18.30 1.73
CA VAL A 71 1.09 -16.90 1.87
C VAL A 71 1.46 -16.62 3.32
N TRP A 72 2.67 -16.12 3.54
CA TRP A 72 3.05 -15.51 4.80
C TRP A 72 2.87 -14.00 4.73
N PHE A 73 2.15 -13.44 5.69
CA PHE A 73 2.06 -11.99 5.90
C PHE A 73 2.96 -11.64 7.09
N LEU A 74 4.09 -10.99 6.79
CA LEU A 74 5.17 -10.74 7.74
C LEU A 74 5.42 -9.25 7.93
N LYS A 75 5.73 -8.87 9.17
CA LYS A 75 6.10 -7.51 9.54
C LYS A 75 7.41 -7.54 10.30
N PHE A 76 8.45 -6.95 9.73
CA PHE A 76 9.78 -6.88 10.34
C PHE A 76 10.19 -5.44 10.60
N PRO A 77 10.83 -5.13 11.74
CA PRO A 77 11.34 -3.80 11.99
C PRO A 77 12.47 -3.45 11.01
N VAL A 78 12.57 -2.16 10.68
CA VAL A 78 13.69 -1.59 9.94
C VAL A 78 14.46 -0.60 10.81
N ASP A 79 15.75 -0.46 10.56
CA ASP A 79 16.62 0.50 11.25
C ASP A 79 16.46 1.94 10.71
N GLU A 80 17.26 2.89 11.22
CA GLU A 80 17.22 4.29 10.78
C GLU A 80 17.69 4.48 9.33
N GLN A 81 18.45 3.53 8.80
CA GLN A 81 18.81 3.48 7.39
C GLN A 81 17.71 2.81 6.54
N SER A 82 16.66 2.31 7.18
CA SER A 82 15.56 1.53 6.62
C SER A 82 16.00 0.17 6.08
N LYS A 83 17.10 -0.36 6.61
CA LYS A 83 17.50 -1.74 6.37
C LYS A 83 16.77 -2.67 7.34
N LEU A 84 16.55 -3.89 6.89
CA LEU A 84 15.88 -4.91 7.70
C LEU A 84 16.72 -5.23 8.95
N VAL A 85 16.09 -5.25 10.13
CA VAL A 85 16.75 -5.74 11.35
C VAL A 85 16.93 -7.25 11.25
N SER A 86 18.13 -7.66 10.86
CA SER A 86 18.47 -9.05 10.54
C SER A 86 18.12 -10.04 11.65
N ALA A 87 18.34 -9.66 12.92
CA ALA A 87 18.03 -10.51 14.07
C ALA A 87 16.54 -10.90 14.14
N SER A 88 15.62 -10.01 13.77
CA SER A 88 14.19 -10.30 13.77
C SER A 88 13.80 -11.29 12.67
N ARG A 89 14.40 -11.15 11.48
CA ARG A 89 14.22 -12.12 10.39
C ARG A 89 14.81 -13.47 10.75
N ASP A 90 16.02 -13.51 11.29
CA ASP A 90 16.70 -14.75 11.67
C ASP A 90 15.91 -15.52 12.73
N HIS A 91 15.40 -14.82 13.74
CA HIS A 91 14.53 -15.42 14.75
C HIS A 91 13.25 -16.01 14.14
N PHE A 92 12.62 -15.34 13.17
CA PHE A 92 11.48 -15.92 12.45
C PHE A 92 11.88 -17.19 11.67
N ALA A 93 13.02 -17.16 10.96
CA ALA A 93 13.51 -18.30 10.20
C ALA A 93 13.78 -19.52 11.10
N ASP A 94 14.38 -19.30 12.28
CA ASP A 94 14.61 -20.35 13.27
C ASP A 94 13.30 -20.94 13.78
N MET A 95 12.30 -20.11 14.12
CA MET A 95 10.97 -20.58 14.52
C MET A 95 10.29 -21.42 13.43
N VAL A 96 10.43 -21.04 12.17
CA VAL A 96 9.89 -21.81 11.03
C VAL A 96 10.58 -23.17 10.92
N ILE A 97 11.92 -23.21 11.04
CA ILE A 97 12.68 -24.46 11.00
C ILE A 97 12.29 -25.38 12.17
N GLU A 98 12.07 -24.83 13.37
CA GLU A 98 11.65 -25.59 14.54
C GLU A 98 10.22 -26.15 14.41
N ALA A 99 9.28 -25.35 13.88
CA ALA A 99 7.87 -25.74 13.79
C ALA A 99 7.55 -26.67 12.60
N LEU A 100 8.22 -26.45 11.46
CA LEU A 100 7.89 -27.07 10.17
C LEU A 100 9.00 -27.97 9.62
N GLY A 101 10.22 -27.90 10.15
CA GLY A 101 11.36 -28.63 9.61
C GLY A 101 11.58 -28.30 8.14
N THR A 102 11.71 -29.32 7.30
CA THR A 102 11.85 -29.17 5.84
C THR A 102 10.53 -29.25 5.06
N GLN A 103 9.39 -29.50 5.73
CA GLN A 103 8.07 -29.64 5.10
C GLN A 103 7.24 -28.37 5.32
N LEU A 104 7.54 -27.33 4.52
CA LEU A 104 6.86 -26.02 4.62
C LEU A 104 5.44 -26.01 4.02
N THR A 105 5.07 -27.03 3.25
CA THR A 105 3.78 -27.13 2.56
C THR A 105 3.05 -28.41 2.97
N GLY A 106 1.77 -28.32 3.32
CA GLY A 106 0.91 -29.46 3.70
C GLY A 106 -0.09 -29.10 4.81
N GLU A 107 -1.03 -30.01 5.13
CA GLU A 107 -2.05 -29.81 6.18
C GLU A 107 -1.43 -29.58 7.57
N GLN A 108 -0.23 -30.11 7.83
CA GLN A 108 0.48 -29.93 9.09
C GLN A 108 1.15 -28.55 9.24
N ALA A 109 1.20 -27.73 8.18
CA ALA A 109 1.78 -26.40 8.23
C ALA A 109 0.77 -25.32 8.68
N ASP A 110 -0.52 -25.63 8.58
CA ASP A 110 -1.60 -24.68 8.88
C ASP A 110 -1.74 -24.49 10.40
N GLY A 111 -1.80 -23.24 10.85
CA GLY A 111 -1.93 -22.86 12.27
C GLY A 111 -0.67 -22.99 13.14
N LYS A 112 0.44 -23.54 12.65
CA LYS A 112 1.68 -23.70 13.47
C LYS A 112 2.46 -22.41 13.71
N LEU A 113 2.19 -21.37 12.92
CA LEU A 113 2.79 -20.05 13.08
C LEU A 113 1.82 -19.06 13.75
N ASP A 114 0.67 -19.55 14.24
CA ASP A 114 -0.28 -18.74 14.99
C ASP A 114 0.39 -18.23 16.27
N ASN A 115 0.26 -16.93 16.55
CA ASN A 115 0.93 -16.20 17.63
C ASN A 115 2.43 -15.90 17.43
N ASN A 116 2.97 -16.03 16.21
CA ASN A 116 4.31 -15.54 15.91
C ASN A 116 4.36 -13.99 15.93
N PRO A 117 5.34 -13.35 16.59
CA PRO A 117 5.40 -11.89 16.74
C PRO A 117 5.60 -11.12 15.43
N TYR A 118 6.00 -11.80 14.35
CA TYR A 118 6.22 -11.20 13.04
C TYR A 118 5.05 -11.44 12.07
N VAL A 119 4.12 -12.35 12.40
CA VAL A 119 2.96 -12.65 11.56
C VAL A 119 1.85 -11.67 11.88
N PHE A 120 1.17 -11.17 10.85
CA PHE A 120 -0.01 -10.32 11.02
C PHE A 120 -1.11 -10.71 10.04
N THR A 121 -2.35 -10.37 10.37
CA THR A 121 -3.49 -10.52 9.46
C THR A 121 -3.75 -9.17 8.76
N PRO A 122 -3.61 -9.08 7.43
CA PRO A 122 -4.00 -7.87 6.71
C PRO A 122 -5.48 -7.55 6.92
N ASN A 123 -5.84 -6.27 6.89
CA ASN A 123 -7.25 -5.90 6.92
C ASN A 123 -8.00 -6.45 5.69
N ALA A 124 -9.32 -6.54 5.79
CA ALA A 124 -10.16 -7.18 4.76
C ALA A 124 -9.95 -6.57 3.36
N ASN A 125 -9.77 -5.25 3.25
CA ASN A 125 -9.52 -4.59 1.97
C ASN A 125 -8.19 -5.06 1.35
N LYS A 126 -7.11 -5.04 2.15
CA LYS A 126 -5.78 -5.43 1.70
C LYS A 126 -5.72 -6.90 1.30
N LEU A 127 -6.37 -7.77 2.10
CA LEU A 127 -6.47 -9.19 1.81
C LEU A 127 -7.24 -9.45 0.50
N ALA A 128 -8.38 -8.78 0.31
CA ALA A 128 -9.19 -8.92 -0.90
C ALA A 128 -8.42 -8.48 -2.16
N ALA A 129 -7.74 -7.33 -2.09
CA ALA A 129 -6.90 -6.81 -3.17
C ALA A 129 -5.74 -7.76 -3.50
N PHE A 130 -5.04 -8.26 -2.47
CA PHE A 130 -3.92 -9.18 -2.64
C PHE A 130 -4.37 -10.49 -3.30
N ASN A 131 -5.48 -11.07 -2.84
CA ASN A 131 -6.06 -12.28 -3.43
C ASN A 131 -6.45 -12.07 -4.90
N ALA A 132 -7.09 -10.94 -5.22
CA ALA A 132 -7.45 -10.60 -6.60
C ALA A 132 -6.21 -10.45 -7.48
N GLN A 133 -5.20 -9.73 -6.99
CA GLN A 133 -3.94 -9.52 -7.73
C GLN A 133 -3.18 -10.82 -7.94
N LEU A 134 -3.11 -11.71 -6.95
CA LEU A 134 -2.51 -13.03 -7.11
C LEU A 134 -3.21 -13.85 -8.20
N LYS A 135 -4.55 -13.87 -8.20
CA LYS A 135 -5.32 -14.57 -9.24
C LYS A 135 -5.02 -14.03 -10.64
N VAL A 136 -4.97 -12.71 -10.81
CA VAL A 136 -4.59 -12.07 -12.09
C VAL A 136 -3.17 -12.46 -12.49
N LEU A 137 -2.20 -12.34 -11.58
CA LEU A 137 -0.79 -12.68 -11.82
C LEU A 137 -0.59 -14.16 -12.18
N LEU A 138 -1.43 -15.04 -11.66
CA LEU A 138 -1.42 -16.49 -11.92
C LEU A 138 -2.31 -16.89 -13.10
N LYS A 139 -2.96 -15.94 -13.78
CA LYS A 139 -3.95 -16.19 -14.85
C LYS A 139 -5.06 -17.15 -14.40
N GLN A 140 -5.46 -17.05 -13.14
CA GLN A 140 -6.56 -17.81 -12.55
C GLN A 140 -7.90 -17.08 -12.71
N PRO A 141 -9.02 -17.82 -12.71
CA PRO A 141 -10.34 -17.22 -12.70
C PRO A 141 -10.54 -16.32 -11.47
N ALA A 142 -11.42 -15.32 -11.60
CA ALA A 142 -11.84 -14.47 -10.49
C ALA A 142 -12.63 -15.27 -9.43
N SER A 143 -12.94 -14.66 -8.29
CA SER A 143 -13.86 -15.28 -7.33
C SER A 143 -15.29 -15.37 -7.89
N GLN A 144 -16.11 -16.19 -7.24
CA GLN A 144 -17.55 -16.30 -7.52
C GLN A 144 -18.33 -14.98 -7.43
N TYR A 145 -17.77 -13.94 -6.78
CA TYR A 145 -18.41 -12.65 -6.60
C TYR A 145 -18.19 -11.68 -7.79
N TYR A 146 -17.32 -12.03 -8.72
CA TYR A 146 -16.88 -11.14 -9.79
C TYR A 146 -17.99 -10.79 -10.78
N GLU A 147 -18.71 -11.79 -11.30
CA GLU A 147 -19.75 -11.59 -12.32
C GLU A 147 -20.88 -10.69 -11.81
N HIS A 148 -21.35 -10.92 -10.58
CA HIS A 148 -22.36 -10.07 -9.93
C HIS A 148 -21.85 -8.63 -9.76
N THR A 149 -20.57 -8.45 -9.42
CA THR A 149 -19.96 -7.13 -9.28
C THR A 149 -19.82 -6.42 -10.62
N GLN A 150 -19.45 -7.13 -11.70
CA GLN A 150 -19.47 -6.56 -13.05
C GLN A 150 -20.87 -6.08 -13.44
N LEU A 151 -21.90 -6.87 -13.12
CA LEU A 151 -23.28 -6.50 -13.39
C LEU A 151 -23.71 -5.24 -12.63
N TYR A 152 -23.27 -5.10 -11.38
CA TYR A 152 -23.44 -3.87 -10.60
C TYR A 152 -22.76 -2.65 -11.26
N PHE A 153 -21.47 -2.74 -11.57
CA PHE A 153 -20.74 -1.63 -12.21
C PHE A 153 -21.23 -1.30 -13.62
N SER A 154 -21.90 -2.24 -14.30
CA SER A 154 -22.58 -1.94 -15.58
C SER A 154 -23.86 -1.09 -15.42
N GLY A 155 -24.32 -0.86 -14.18
CA GLY A 155 -25.55 -0.14 -13.86
C GLY A 155 -26.82 -0.99 -13.95
N LYS A 156 -26.76 -2.23 -14.44
CA LYS A 156 -27.92 -3.12 -14.64
C LYS A 156 -28.63 -3.52 -13.35
N LEU A 157 -27.92 -3.53 -12.22
CA LEU A 157 -28.52 -3.81 -10.91
C LEU A 157 -29.07 -2.56 -10.21
N GLY A 158 -28.74 -1.35 -10.69
CA GLY A 158 -28.99 -0.10 -9.96
C GLY A 158 -28.00 0.12 -8.82
N PHE A 159 -27.51 1.36 -8.68
CA PHE A 159 -26.43 1.69 -7.74
C PHE A 159 -26.83 1.62 -6.27
N GLU A 160 -28.12 1.71 -5.97
CA GLU A 160 -28.69 1.58 -4.61
C GLU A 160 -28.57 0.15 -4.05
N ASN A 161 -28.43 -0.87 -4.90
CA ASN A 161 -28.41 -2.28 -4.51
C ASN A 161 -27.02 -2.80 -4.12
N TRP A 162 -26.20 -1.94 -3.52
CA TRP A 162 -24.79 -2.19 -3.22
C TRP A 162 -24.57 -3.26 -2.13
N GLN A 163 -25.55 -3.52 -1.27
CA GLN A 163 -25.43 -4.47 -0.15
C GLN A 163 -25.19 -5.90 -0.63
N SER A 164 -25.55 -6.20 -1.88
CA SER A 164 -25.31 -7.48 -2.53
C SER A 164 -23.91 -7.63 -3.13
N VAL A 165 -23.13 -6.54 -3.18
CA VAL A 165 -21.80 -6.50 -3.81
C VAL A 165 -20.73 -6.85 -2.77
N ALA A 166 -20.16 -8.05 -2.88
CA ALA A 166 -19.13 -8.50 -1.95
C ALA A 166 -17.80 -7.76 -2.17
N LEU A 167 -17.08 -7.50 -1.08
CA LEU A 167 -15.76 -6.84 -1.11
C LEU A 167 -14.75 -7.53 -2.04
N GLN A 168 -14.70 -8.87 -2.01
CA GLN A 168 -13.81 -9.65 -2.88
C GLN A 168 -14.17 -9.48 -4.36
N GLY A 169 -15.46 -9.27 -4.68
CA GLY A 169 -15.92 -8.95 -6.03
C GLY A 169 -15.46 -7.57 -6.49
N ILE A 170 -15.49 -6.56 -5.61
CA ILE A 170 -14.93 -5.22 -5.89
C ILE A 170 -13.43 -5.31 -6.18
N ALA A 171 -12.70 -6.10 -5.38
CA ALA A 171 -11.27 -6.35 -5.60
C ALA A 171 -11.02 -7.02 -6.96
N ASP A 172 -11.77 -8.09 -7.28
CA ASP A 172 -11.63 -8.79 -8.55
C ASP A 172 -11.94 -7.91 -9.76
N PHE A 173 -12.91 -7.00 -9.64
CA PHE A 173 -13.26 -6.00 -10.64
C PHE A 173 -12.16 -4.97 -10.84
N ALA A 174 -11.70 -4.34 -9.75
CA ALA A 174 -10.66 -3.31 -9.79
C ALA A 174 -9.32 -3.84 -10.34
N LEU A 175 -8.93 -5.07 -10.00
CA LEU A 175 -7.68 -5.66 -10.49
C LEU A 175 -7.77 -6.17 -11.94
N ARG A 176 -8.96 -6.09 -12.57
CA ARG A 176 -9.23 -6.50 -13.95
C ARG A 176 -9.85 -5.36 -14.77
N LEU A 177 -9.44 -4.11 -14.54
CA LEU A 177 -9.94 -2.97 -15.32
C LEU A 177 -9.62 -3.07 -16.81
N ASP A 178 -8.54 -3.76 -17.16
CA ASP A 178 -8.12 -4.06 -18.53
C ASP A 178 -9.02 -5.09 -19.24
N ASN A 179 -9.92 -5.75 -18.52
CA ASN A 179 -10.84 -6.72 -19.09
C ASN A 179 -12.07 -6.05 -19.73
N GLU A 180 -12.22 -6.26 -21.04
CA GLU A 180 -13.38 -5.93 -21.87
C GLU A 180 -14.00 -4.55 -21.59
N THR A 181 -15.05 -4.52 -20.76
CA THR A 181 -15.89 -3.35 -20.51
C THR A 181 -15.72 -2.77 -19.11
N ASN A 182 -14.88 -3.37 -18.26
CA ASN A 182 -14.77 -2.98 -16.84
C ASN A 182 -14.37 -1.51 -16.67
N LEU A 183 -13.34 -1.05 -17.39
CA LEU A 183 -12.93 0.36 -17.36
C LEU A 183 -14.07 1.29 -17.79
N ALA A 184 -14.71 0.99 -18.91
CA ALA A 184 -15.79 1.83 -19.45
C ALA A 184 -17.02 1.85 -18.52
N ASN A 185 -17.37 0.71 -17.94
CA ASN A 185 -18.45 0.58 -16.96
C ASN A 185 -18.12 1.36 -15.69
N LEU A 186 -16.88 1.25 -15.18
CA LEU A 186 -16.45 2.01 -14.01
C LEU A 186 -16.54 3.52 -14.26
N GLN A 187 -16.05 4.00 -15.40
CA GLN A 187 -16.08 5.42 -15.73
C GLN A 187 -17.51 5.96 -15.79
N LYS A 188 -18.46 5.17 -16.33
CA LYS A 188 -19.89 5.54 -16.36
C LYS A 188 -20.55 5.46 -14.98
N ALA A 189 -20.18 4.47 -14.18
CA ALA A 189 -20.74 4.25 -12.85
C ALA A 189 -20.25 5.27 -11.83
N TRP A 190 -18.99 5.73 -11.93
CA TRP A 190 -18.31 6.54 -10.92
C TRP A 190 -19.15 7.67 -10.32
N PRO A 191 -19.85 8.53 -11.10
CA PRO A 191 -20.61 9.65 -10.56
C PRO A 191 -21.83 9.24 -9.72
N HIS A 192 -22.22 7.96 -9.78
CA HIS A 192 -23.42 7.43 -9.16
C HIS A 192 -23.13 6.42 -8.03
N LEU A 193 -21.85 6.10 -7.80
CA LEU A 193 -21.48 5.13 -6.79
C LEU A 193 -21.72 5.71 -5.38
N PRO A 194 -22.40 4.97 -4.50
CA PRO A 194 -22.57 5.38 -3.12
C PRO A 194 -21.25 5.28 -2.35
N VAL A 195 -21.16 5.95 -1.20
CA VAL A 195 -19.92 6.02 -0.39
C VAL A 195 -19.45 4.64 0.07
N GLU A 196 -20.39 3.73 0.32
CA GLU A 196 -20.17 2.34 0.73
C GLU A 196 -19.48 1.51 -0.36
N VAL A 197 -19.55 1.93 -1.63
CA VAL A 197 -18.80 1.31 -2.74
C VAL A 197 -17.53 2.09 -3.05
N LEU A 198 -17.59 3.44 -3.05
CA LEU A 198 -16.42 4.28 -3.33
C LEU A 198 -15.27 4.01 -2.34
N GLN A 199 -15.59 3.84 -1.06
CA GLN A 199 -14.59 3.58 -0.02
C GLN A 199 -13.78 2.30 -0.29
N PRO A 200 -14.37 1.09 -0.35
CA PRO A 200 -13.62 -0.13 -0.65
C PRO A 200 -13.02 -0.10 -2.05
N LEU A 201 -13.71 0.46 -3.06
CA LEU A 201 -13.17 0.55 -4.41
C LEU A 201 -11.88 1.38 -4.46
N SER A 202 -11.83 2.54 -3.80
CA SER A 202 -10.60 3.35 -3.73
C SER A 202 -9.45 2.60 -3.05
N ALA A 203 -9.75 1.78 -2.05
CA ALA A 203 -8.78 0.92 -1.39
C ALA A 203 -8.28 -0.23 -2.28
N MET A 204 -9.03 -0.64 -3.30
CA MET A 204 -8.55 -1.57 -4.33
C MET A 204 -7.72 -0.84 -5.39
N LEU A 205 -8.23 0.30 -5.87
CA LEU A 205 -7.61 1.08 -6.95
C LEU A 205 -6.24 1.64 -6.57
N GLU A 206 -5.97 1.86 -5.28
CA GLU A 206 -4.62 2.21 -4.80
C GLU A 206 -3.57 1.15 -5.19
N HIS A 207 -3.97 -0.06 -5.56
CA HIS A 207 -3.07 -1.15 -6.00
C HIS A 207 -3.01 -1.34 -7.52
N VAL A 208 -3.81 -0.60 -8.28
CA VAL A 208 -3.99 -0.77 -9.73
C VAL A 208 -3.26 0.34 -10.47
N GLU A 209 -2.61 0.02 -11.59
CA GLU A 209 -2.09 1.05 -12.48
C GLU A 209 -3.25 1.72 -13.22
N ILE A 210 -3.53 2.97 -12.86
CA ILE A 210 -4.69 3.68 -13.39
C ILE A 210 -4.37 4.30 -14.76
N PRO A 211 -5.16 4.00 -15.81
CA PRO A 211 -4.94 4.56 -17.14
C PRO A 211 -5.31 6.06 -17.20
N PRO A 212 -4.72 6.84 -18.13
CA PRO A 212 -4.90 8.28 -18.21
C PRO A 212 -6.37 8.75 -18.26
N SER A 213 -7.24 8.01 -18.95
CA SER A 213 -8.66 8.36 -19.08
C SER A 213 -9.42 8.27 -17.75
N LEU A 214 -9.11 7.28 -16.92
CA LEU A 214 -9.66 7.20 -15.55
C LEU A 214 -8.98 8.21 -14.63
N SER A 215 -7.68 8.47 -14.80
CA SER A 215 -6.99 9.51 -14.04
C SER A 215 -7.62 10.89 -14.22
N GLN A 216 -7.98 11.27 -15.44
CA GLN A 216 -8.66 12.55 -15.73
C GLN A 216 -10.01 12.66 -15.03
N LEU A 217 -10.80 11.58 -15.07
CA LEU A 217 -12.08 11.51 -14.36
C LEU A 217 -11.87 11.70 -12.85
N LEU A 218 -10.90 11.00 -12.26
CA LEU A 218 -10.60 11.06 -10.82
C LEU A 218 -10.09 12.45 -10.39
N VAL A 219 -9.29 13.12 -11.23
CA VAL A 219 -8.86 14.50 -10.97
C VAL A 219 -10.08 15.43 -10.98
N GLY A 220 -10.97 15.30 -11.96
CA GLY A 220 -12.21 16.10 -12.01
C GLY A 220 -13.09 15.87 -10.78
N PHE A 221 -13.25 14.61 -10.36
CA PHE A 221 -13.97 14.24 -9.14
C PHE A 221 -13.32 14.86 -7.90
N GLY A 222 -11.99 14.74 -7.74
CA GLY A 222 -11.25 15.34 -6.64
C GLY A 222 -11.35 16.87 -6.61
N GLN A 223 -11.25 17.54 -7.77
CA GLN A 223 -11.40 18.99 -7.87
C GLN A 223 -12.81 19.47 -7.49
N ALA A 224 -13.85 18.71 -7.85
CA ALA A 224 -15.22 19.01 -7.41
C ALA A 224 -15.35 18.83 -5.89
N ALA A 225 -14.79 17.76 -5.33
CA ALA A 225 -14.78 17.50 -3.89
C ALA A 225 -14.07 18.60 -3.09
N ILE A 226 -12.94 19.12 -3.59
CA ILE A 226 -12.26 20.29 -3.00
C ILE A 226 -13.21 21.49 -2.93
N LYS A 227 -13.88 21.82 -4.04
CA LYS A 227 -14.83 22.96 -4.10
C LYS A 227 -15.99 22.81 -3.11
N ASN A 228 -16.41 21.57 -2.85
CA ASN A 228 -17.50 21.24 -1.95
C ASN A 228 -17.06 21.04 -0.49
N ASN A 229 -15.77 21.22 -0.16
CA ASN A 229 -15.20 20.91 1.16
C ASN A 229 -15.50 19.47 1.62
N ASP A 230 -15.33 18.49 0.72
CA ASP A 230 -15.55 17.07 0.99
C ASP A 230 -14.21 16.32 1.12
N PRO A 231 -13.63 16.20 2.33
CA PRO A 231 -12.36 15.53 2.54
C PRO A 231 -12.44 14.01 2.26
N PHE A 232 -13.61 13.40 2.43
CA PHE A 232 -13.81 11.98 2.14
C PHE A 232 -13.65 11.71 0.63
N ALA A 233 -14.35 12.47 -0.22
CA ALA A 233 -14.26 12.31 -1.66
C ALA A 233 -12.87 12.67 -2.20
N VAL A 234 -12.18 13.66 -1.60
CA VAL A 234 -10.78 13.94 -1.93
C VAL A 234 -9.86 12.77 -1.57
N THR A 235 -10.05 12.17 -0.41
CA THR A 235 -9.31 10.97 0.01
C THR A 235 -9.53 9.80 -0.96
N VAL A 236 -10.77 9.56 -1.36
CA VAL A 236 -11.12 8.57 -2.40
C VAL A 236 -10.36 8.84 -3.70
N ALA A 237 -10.39 10.09 -4.20
CA ALA A 237 -9.71 10.48 -5.43
C ALA A 237 -8.19 10.26 -5.36
N LEU A 238 -7.56 10.71 -4.26
CA LEU A 238 -6.12 10.58 -4.04
C LEU A 238 -5.69 9.10 -3.96
N ARG A 239 -6.41 8.27 -3.20
CA ARG A 239 -6.14 6.83 -3.10
C ARG A 239 -6.22 6.17 -4.46
N SER A 240 -7.29 6.42 -5.20
CA SER A 240 -7.46 5.88 -6.56
C SER A 240 -6.37 6.35 -7.53
N LEU A 241 -5.86 7.58 -7.41
CA LEU A 241 -4.80 8.11 -8.29
C LEU A 241 -3.37 7.73 -7.90
N SER A 242 -3.17 7.12 -6.73
CA SER A 242 -1.84 6.93 -6.14
C SER A 242 -0.87 6.09 -6.98
N LYS A 243 -1.40 5.21 -7.85
CA LYS A 243 -0.64 4.42 -8.83
C LYS A 243 -0.95 4.76 -10.29
N ALA A 244 -1.46 5.97 -10.57
CA ALA A 244 -1.77 6.39 -11.93
C ALA A 244 -0.54 6.38 -12.85
N GLN A 245 -0.72 5.99 -14.12
CA GLN A 245 0.34 6.07 -15.12
C GLN A 245 0.72 7.53 -15.40
N ALA A 246 -0.28 8.42 -15.43
CA ALA A 246 -0.12 9.85 -15.62
C ALA A 246 0.22 10.56 -14.29
N GLN A 247 1.46 10.44 -13.83
CA GLN A 247 1.93 11.02 -12.56
C GLN A 247 1.67 12.54 -12.45
N GLY A 248 1.71 13.27 -13.56
CA GLY A 248 1.38 14.70 -13.59
C GLY A 248 -0.05 15.03 -13.17
N LEU A 249 -1.01 14.13 -13.42
CA LEU A 249 -2.40 14.30 -12.98
C LEU A 249 -2.54 14.07 -11.46
N THR A 250 -1.80 13.10 -10.92
CA THR A 250 -1.73 12.88 -9.47
C THR A 250 -1.09 14.09 -8.78
N ALA A 251 0.02 14.61 -9.33
CA ALA A 251 0.67 15.83 -8.85
C ALA A 251 -0.30 17.02 -8.86
N GLN A 252 -1.02 17.24 -9.97
CA GLN A 252 -2.00 18.31 -10.11
C GLN A 252 -3.07 18.27 -9.01
N LEU A 253 -3.63 17.09 -8.72
CA LEU A 253 -4.63 16.97 -7.66
C LEU A 253 -4.00 17.22 -6.28
N VAL A 254 -2.82 16.66 -5.99
CA VAL A 254 -2.12 16.89 -4.72
C VAL A 254 -1.87 18.40 -4.52
N ASP A 255 -1.33 19.09 -5.53
CA ASP A 255 -1.09 20.53 -5.45
C ASP A 255 -2.38 21.32 -5.20
N SER A 256 -3.47 20.97 -5.91
CA SER A 256 -4.78 21.59 -5.70
C SER A 256 -5.29 21.42 -4.26
N VAL A 257 -5.11 20.23 -3.69
CA VAL A 257 -5.50 19.91 -2.31
C VAL A 257 -4.67 20.71 -1.31
N LEU A 258 -3.35 20.75 -1.48
CA LEU A 258 -2.43 21.41 -0.55
C LEU A 258 -2.63 22.92 -0.46
N THR A 259 -3.20 23.55 -1.49
CA THR A 259 -3.53 24.98 -1.52
C THR A 259 -5.00 25.29 -1.24
N SER A 260 -5.81 24.28 -0.89
CA SER A 260 -7.25 24.44 -0.66
C SER A 260 -7.61 24.58 0.83
N SER A 261 -8.89 24.78 1.12
CA SER A 261 -9.43 24.85 2.49
C SER A 261 -9.35 23.55 3.29
N ILE A 262 -9.18 22.40 2.63
CA ILE A 262 -9.06 21.08 3.27
C ILE A 262 -7.60 20.63 3.43
N ASN A 263 -6.64 21.53 3.18
CA ASN A 263 -5.21 21.22 3.14
C ASN A 263 -4.63 20.70 4.47
N GLN A 264 -5.32 20.92 5.58
CA GLN A 264 -4.94 20.47 6.93
C GLN A 264 -5.77 19.28 7.43
N ASP A 265 -6.67 18.73 6.61
CA ASP A 265 -7.46 17.56 7.00
C ASP A 265 -6.54 16.34 7.23
N ALA A 266 -6.76 15.63 8.35
CA ALA A 266 -5.87 14.54 8.76
C ALA A 266 -5.92 13.37 7.78
N ASP A 267 -7.10 12.96 7.32
CA ASP A 267 -7.26 11.80 6.43
C ASP A 267 -6.66 12.10 5.06
N VAL A 268 -6.82 13.34 4.58
CA VAL A 268 -6.21 13.82 3.34
C VAL A 268 -4.68 13.80 3.45
N LEU A 269 -4.11 14.38 4.51
CA LEU A 269 -2.66 14.43 4.71
C LEU A 269 -2.05 13.03 4.86
N LEU A 270 -2.68 12.17 5.65
CA LEU A 270 -2.26 10.76 5.83
C LEU A 270 -2.40 9.96 4.54
N THR A 271 -3.39 10.26 3.71
CA THR A 271 -3.52 9.65 2.38
C THR A 271 -2.39 10.06 1.45
N ILE A 272 -2.02 11.34 1.44
CA ILE A 272 -0.88 11.81 0.64
C ILE A 272 0.41 11.13 1.11
N ALA A 273 0.71 11.15 2.41
CA ALA A 273 1.91 10.51 2.97
C ALA A 273 1.91 8.98 2.79
N GLY A 274 0.75 8.32 2.92
CA GLY A 274 0.64 6.86 2.88
C GLY A 274 0.55 6.26 1.48
N ARG A 275 0.00 7.00 0.50
CA ARG A 275 -0.33 6.49 -0.84
C ARG A 275 0.28 7.31 -1.97
N CYS A 276 0.20 8.63 -1.90
CA CYS A 276 0.73 9.53 -2.92
C CYS A 276 2.17 10.03 -2.64
N PHE A 277 2.90 9.37 -1.74
CA PHE A 277 4.21 9.82 -1.24
C PHE A 277 5.22 10.13 -2.34
N LYS A 278 5.18 9.44 -3.49
CA LYS A 278 6.05 9.74 -4.64
C LYS A 278 5.93 11.18 -5.14
N GLN A 279 4.76 11.80 -4.99
CA GLN A 279 4.60 13.22 -5.35
C GLN A 279 5.45 14.14 -4.47
N LEU A 280 5.80 13.70 -3.27
CA LEU A 280 6.63 14.43 -2.30
C LEU A 280 8.14 14.30 -2.58
N GLU A 281 8.56 13.67 -3.69
CA GLU A 281 9.92 13.78 -4.21
C GLU A 281 10.22 15.18 -4.78
N ASP A 282 9.17 15.94 -5.11
CA ASP A 282 9.29 17.37 -5.42
C ASP A 282 9.53 18.20 -4.14
N PRO A 283 10.66 18.92 -4.01
CA PRO A 283 10.99 19.64 -2.78
C PRO A 283 10.02 20.78 -2.42
N GLU A 284 9.41 21.44 -3.40
CA GLU A 284 8.48 22.54 -3.13
C GLU A 284 7.13 22.01 -2.68
N ARG A 285 6.62 20.94 -3.32
CA ARG A 285 5.43 20.24 -2.85
C ARG A 285 5.62 19.64 -1.46
N LEU A 286 6.77 19.02 -1.20
CA LEU A 286 7.11 18.50 0.12
C LEU A 286 7.12 19.61 1.18
N HIS A 287 7.67 20.78 0.85
CA HIS A 287 7.67 21.92 1.76
C HIS A 287 6.24 22.34 2.13
N VAL A 288 5.35 22.54 1.13
CA VAL A 288 3.95 22.91 1.38
C VAL A 288 3.22 21.82 2.17
N PHE A 289 3.43 20.54 1.82
CA PHE A 289 2.85 19.42 2.53
C PHE A 289 3.25 19.39 4.01
N MET A 290 4.55 19.48 4.31
CA MET A 290 5.03 19.45 5.70
C MET A 290 4.61 20.70 6.48
N ASP A 291 4.49 21.85 5.83
CA ASP A 291 3.93 23.06 6.44
C ASP A 291 2.45 22.86 6.82
N ASN A 292 1.65 22.26 5.94
CA ASN A 292 0.26 21.90 6.26
C ASN A 292 0.17 20.89 7.42
N CYS A 293 1.05 19.87 7.46
CA CYS A 293 1.14 18.96 8.61
C CYS A 293 1.49 19.69 9.91
N ALA A 294 2.37 20.68 9.87
CA ALA A 294 2.77 21.45 11.06
C ALA A 294 1.64 22.36 11.57
N HIS A 295 0.77 22.83 10.67
CA HIS A 295 -0.39 23.66 11.00
C HIS A 295 -1.61 22.85 11.46
N HIS A 296 -1.60 21.52 11.31
CA HIS A 296 -2.69 20.68 11.79
C HIS A 296 -2.82 20.75 13.32
N GLN A 297 -4.03 21.01 13.81
CA GLN A 297 -4.26 21.32 15.23
C GLN A 297 -4.96 20.20 16.02
N GLN A 298 -5.62 19.24 15.36
CA GLN A 298 -6.47 18.26 16.04
C GLN A 298 -5.69 17.06 16.58
N ILE A 299 -4.66 16.62 15.84
CA ILE A 299 -3.79 15.50 16.18
C ILE A 299 -2.40 16.05 16.48
N THR A 300 -2.08 16.17 17.77
CA THR A 300 -0.81 16.75 18.26
C THR A 300 0.44 16.13 17.63
N GLU A 301 0.44 14.80 17.49
CA GLU A 301 1.59 14.04 16.99
C GLU A 301 1.58 13.82 15.46
N LEU A 302 0.67 14.46 14.72
CA LEU A 302 0.54 14.22 13.28
C LEU A 302 1.86 14.54 12.55
N PHE A 303 2.41 15.73 12.78
CA PHE A 303 3.64 16.15 12.14
C PHE A 303 4.80 15.20 12.42
N VAL A 304 5.01 14.84 13.69
CA VAL A 304 6.11 13.95 14.12
C VAL A 304 5.94 12.56 13.50
N SER A 305 4.72 12.02 13.53
CA SER A 305 4.40 10.70 12.97
C SER A 305 4.59 10.67 11.45
N VAL A 306 4.12 11.69 10.73
CA VAL A 306 4.29 11.82 9.28
C VAL A 306 5.76 12.00 8.92
N PHE A 307 6.51 12.81 9.68
CA PHE A 307 7.95 12.98 9.47
C PHE A 307 8.70 11.66 9.63
N ALA A 308 8.46 10.95 10.74
CA ALA A 308 9.10 9.67 11.04
C ALA A 308 8.79 8.59 10.00
N ASP A 309 7.56 8.58 9.48
CA ASP A 309 7.16 7.65 8.42
C ASP A 309 7.80 7.99 7.06
N LEU A 310 7.79 9.26 6.66
CA LEU A 310 8.34 9.70 5.37
C LEU A 310 9.87 9.65 5.31
N VAL A 311 10.57 9.99 6.40
CA VAL A 311 12.04 9.98 6.43
C VAL A 311 12.61 8.56 6.26
N ALA A 312 11.84 7.54 6.61
CA ALA A 312 12.21 6.15 6.41
C ALA A 312 12.20 5.78 4.91
N ILE A 313 11.35 6.39 4.08
CA ILE A 313 11.28 6.07 2.64
C ILE A 313 12.57 6.53 1.95
N PRO A 314 13.38 5.62 1.37
CA PRO A 314 14.70 5.99 0.84
C PRO A 314 14.68 7.09 -0.23
N THR A 315 13.63 7.14 -1.07
CA THR A 315 13.51 8.18 -2.11
C THR A 315 13.09 9.53 -1.55
N ILE A 316 12.33 9.58 -0.45
CA ILE A 316 11.85 10.82 0.17
C ILE A 316 12.86 11.40 1.16
N ARG A 317 13.60 10.54 1.86
CA ARG A 317 14.61 10.92 2.86
C ARG A 317 15.49 12.10 2.45
N PRO A 318 16.18 12.11 1.30
CA PRO A 318 17.06 13.22 0.94
C PRO A 318 16.32 14.56 0.84
N HIS A 319 15.08 14.57 0.34
CA HIS A 319 14.27 15.79 0.22
C HIS A 319 13.81 16.28 1.60
N LEU A 320 13.40 15.36 2.47
CA LEU A 320 12.96 15.70 3.83
C LEU A 320 14.11 16.19 4.71
N LEU A 321 15.30 15.60 4.58
CA LEU A 321 16.51 16.12 5.25
C LEU A 321 16.95 17.47 4.68
N GLY A 322 16.72 17.72 3.38
CA GLY A 322 16.90 19.02 2.76
C GLY A 322 15.98 20.09 3.36
N LEU A 323 14.71 19.74 3.63
CA LEU A 323 13.73 20.63 4.26
C LEU A 323 14.19 21.13 5.64
N LEU A 324 14.89 20.30 6.43
CA LEU A 324 15.42 20.69 7.74
C LEU A 324 16.38 21.89 7.66
N ARG A 325 17.05 22.06 6.52
CA ARG A 325 18.06 23.10 6.27
C ARG A 325 17.51 24.31 5.51
N LYS A 326 16.25 24.29 5.08
CA LYS A 326 15.65 25.39 4.30
C LYS A 326 15.46 26.63 5.19
N GLU A 327 15.97 27.79 4.76
CA GLU A 327 15.91 29.03 5.54
C GLU A 327 14.51 29.66 5.51
N ASN A 328 13.81 29.55 4.38
CA ASN A 328 12.51 30.18 4.16
C ASN A 328 11.34 29.25 4.57
N ARG A 329 11.22 28.95 5.86
CA ARG A 329 10.12 28.17 6.45
C ARG A 329 9.19 29.07 7.27
N SER A 330 7.92 28.67 7.42
CA SER A 330 7.03 29.32 8.38
C SER A 330 7.53 29.12 9.81
N GLU A 331 7.14 30.02 10.73
CA GLU A 331 7.44 29.85 12.15
C GLU A 331 6.85 28.55 12.71
N THR A 332 5.64 28.19 12.28
CA THR A 332 4.95 26.96 12.72
C THR A 332 5.77 25.72 12.33
N LEU A 333 6.21 25.66 11.08
CA LEU A 333 7.05 24.56 10.59
C LEU A 333 8.40 24.53 11.28
N ALA A 334 9.03 25.68 11.52
CA ALA A 334 10.30 25.76 12.25
C ALA A 334 10.16 25.23 13.70
N ARG A 335 9.08 25.59 14.40
CA ARG A 335 8.78 25.08 15.75
C ARG A 335 8.50 23.57 15.73
N ALA A 336 7.72 23.09 14.76
CA ALA A 336 7.42 21.67 14.60
C ALA A 336 8.68 20.84 14.35
N ILE A 337 9.60 21.34 13.51
CA ILE A 337 10.92 20.73 13.29
C ILE A 337 11.77 20.74 14.57
N GLY A 338 11.76 21.85 15.32
CA GLY A 338 12.47 21.93 16.60
C GLY A 338 12.06 20.85 17.60
N ARG A 339 10.77 20.48 17.61
CA ARG A 339 10.23 19.41 18.47
C ARG A 339 10.71 18.01 18.11
N LEU A 340 11.24 17.79 16.91
CA LEU A 340 11.78 16.48 16.51
C LEU A 340 13.07 16.13 17.28
N PHE A 341 13.74 17.12 17.88
CA PHE A 341 15.03 16.96 18.56
C PHE A 341 14.95 17.21 20.07
N SER A 342 13.76 17.46 20.60
CA SER A 342 13.50 17.69 22.03
C SER A 342 12.97 16.44 22.71
#